data_AF-A0A9P0LYK4-F1
#
_entry.id   AF-A0A9P0LYK4-F1
#
_cell.length_a   1.000
_cell.length_b   1.000
_cell.length_c   1.000
_cell.angle_alpha   90.00
_cell.angle_beta   90.00
_cell.angle_gamma   90.00
#
_symmetry.space_group_name_H-M   'P 1'
#
loop_
_entity.id
_entity.type
_entity.pdbx_description
1 polymer ?
#
loop_
_entity_poly.entity_id
_entity_poly.type
_entity_poly.pdbx_seq_one_letter_code
_entity_poly.pdbx_strand_id
1 'polypeptide(L)'
;MAVRPDDPKFEETLLRWNEELDNEPDSDNDGTDYDDHVSIQSDRESTYSTDDSEVESETEQQLPGKVIKGKNGHIWSTELPCRTRTPKRNIVSCIPGPKGAAKNISTELEAWKLFFSANVIDIIVVHTNMEIERQRGKYVANCGFVNETDVEEILALIGLLYMTGCRKDNHLTTAEMWSKHGPEVYRCVMSETRFRFLISSSDLTTKP
;
A
#
# COMPACT_ATOMS: atom_id res chain seq x y z
N MET A 1 -3.21 27.02 17.16
CA MET A 1 -3.28 27.12 18.63
C MET A 1 -3.07 25.70 19.13
N ALA A 2 -1.92 25.36 19.72
CA ALA A 2 -1.67 23.97 20.14
C ALA A 2 -2.38 23.72 21.47
N VAL A 3 -3.42 22.89 21.46
CA VAL A 3 -4.13 22.47 22.68
C VAL A 3 -3.27 21.42 23.37
N ARG A 4 -3.00 21.62 24.66
CA ARG A 4 -2.24 20.66 25.45
C ARG A 4 -3.16 19.48 25.79
N PRO A 5 -2.66 18.23 25.83
CA PRO A 5 -3.47 17.08 26.22
C PRO A 5 -4.11 17.19 27.61
N ASP A 6 -3.50 17.99 28.49
CA ASP A 6 -3.99 18.23 29.86
C ASP A 6 -5.04 19.37 29.95
N ASP A 7 -5.47 19.92 28.81
CA ASP A 7 -6.50 20.97 28.78
C ASP A 7 -7.89 20.35 29.04
N PRO A 8 -8.65 20.82 30.04
CA PRO A 8 -10.00 20.30 30.31
C PRO A 8 -10.98 20.52 29.15
N LYS A 9 -10.63 21.33 28.14
CA LYS A 9 -11.39 21.52 26.90
C LYS A 9 -10.75 20.85 25.68
N PHE A 10 -9.82 19.93 25.89
CA PHE A 10 -9.11 19.22 24.82
C PHE A 10 -10.08 18.52 23.86
N GLU A 11 -11.01 17.72 24.40
CA GLU A 11 -11.97 16.97 23.58
C GLU A 11 -12.98 17.89 22.86
N GLU A 12 -13.45 18.94 23.54
CA GLU A 12 -14.37 19.93 22.95
C GLU A 12 -13.71 20.69 21.78
N THR A 13 -12.41 20.99 21.92
CA THR A 13 -11.65 21.70 20.89
C THR A 13 -11.37 20.79 19.69
N LEU A 14 -11.10 19.50 19.92
CA LEU A 14 -10.94 18.51 18.84
C LEU A 14 -12.24 18.30 18.06
N LEU A 15 -13.38 18.19 18.75
CA LEU A 15 -14.69 18.06 18.11
C LEU A 15 -15.02 19.28 17.23
N ARG A 16 -14.78 20.47 17.76
CA ARG A 16 -14.98 21.73 17.02
C ARG A 16 -14.11 21.81 15.76
N TRP A 17 -12.85 21.36 15.83
CA TRP A 17 -11.98 21.34 14.66
C TRP A 17 -12.40 20.31 13.61
N ASN A 18 -12.91 19.15 14.03
CA ASN A 18 -13.47 18.19 13.09
C ASN A 18 -14.69 18.76 12.35
N GLU A 19 -15.61 19.42 13.06
CA GLU A 19 -16.77 20.06 12.43
C GLU A 19 -16.38 21.22 11.50
N GLU A 20 -15.31 21.96 11.80
CA GLU A 20 -14.80 23.02 10.92
C GLU A 20 -14.16 22.47 9.64
N LEU A 21 -13.54 21.28 9.68
CA LEU A 21 -12.97 20.61 8.51
C LEU A 21 -14.04 20.04 7.58
N ASP A 22 -15.19 19.63 8.12
CA ASP A 22 -16.30 19.08 7.34
C ASP A 22 -17.07 20.15 6.54
N ASN A 23 -16.85 21.44 6.82
CA ASN A 23 -17.54 22.57 6.19
C ASN A 23 -16.70 23.34 5.14
N GLU A 24 -15.47 22.93 4.84
CA GLU A 24 -14.69 23.53 3.76
C GLU A 24 -15.16 22.98 2.40
N PRO A 25 -15.56 23.82 1.44
CA PRO A 25 -15.93 23.35 0.10
C PRO A 25 -14.71 22.81 -0.63
N ASP A 26 -14.82 21.59 -1.19
CA ASP A 26 -13.80 20.95 -2.01
C ASP A 26 -13.43 21.85 -3.21
N SER A 27 -12.31 22.55 -3.10
CA SER A 27 -11.70 23.28 -4.21
C SER A 27 -10.79 22.33 -4.96
N ASP A 28 -11.32 21.70 -6.02
CA ASP A 28 -10.55 20.93 -6.99
C ASP A 28 -9.49 21.83 -7.65
N ASN A 29 -8.23 21.66 -7.26
CA ASN A 29 -7.10 22.22 -7.99
C ASN A 29 -6.18 21.08 -8.43
N ASP A 30 -6.39 20.64 -9.67
CA ASP A 30 -5.56 19.71 -10.42
C ASP A 30 -4.17 20.32 -10.66
N GLY A 31 -3.14 19.53 -10.40
CA GLY A 31 -1.75 19.96 -10.38
C GLY A 31 -0.82 18.77 -10.27
N THR A 32 -0.77 17.97 -11.34
CA THR A 32 0.14 16.84 -11.50
C THR A 32 1.57 17.33 -11.76
N ASP A 33 2.52 16.96 -10.90
CA ASP A 33 3.94 16.85 -11.28
C ASP A 33 4.59 15.75 -10.43
N TYR A 34 4.80 14.59 -11.04
CA TYR A 34 5.47 13.44 -10.44
C TYR A 34 6.86 13.33 -11.06
N ASP A 35 7.91 13.56 -10.28
CA ASP A 35 9.27 13.15 -10.63
C ASP A 35 9.93 12.53 -9.38
N ASP A 36 9.85 11.20 -9.30
CA ASP A 36 10.37 10.37 -8.20
C ASP A 36 11.63 9.65 -8.70
N HIS A 37 12.81 10.20 -8.37
CA HIS A 37 14.10 9.57 -8.65
C HIS A 37 14.78 9.16 -7.33
N VAL A 38 14.49 7.94 -6.88
CA VAL A 38 15.15 7.33 -5.71
C VAL A 38 16.46 6.65 -6.15
N SER A 39 17.59 7.30 -5.95
CA SER A 39 18.92 6.69 -6.11
C SER A 39 19.33 5.95 -4.85
N ILE A 40 19.31 4.61 -4.90
CA ILE A 40 19.82 3.71 -3.86
C ILE A 40 21.34 3.60 -4.00
N GLN A 41 22.11 4.17 -3.06
CA GLN A 41 23.55 3.91 -2.92
C GLN A 41 23.78 2.98 -1.71
N SER A 42 24.29 1.79 -2.03
CA SER A 42 24.75 0.77 -1.10
C SER A 42 26.23 1.02 -0.81
N ASP A 43 26.57 1.48 0.39
CA ASP A 43 27.97 1.61 0.80
C ASP A 43 28.36 0.62 1.90
N ARG A 44 29.41 -0.14 1.55
CA ARG A 44 30.12 -1.16 2.30
C ARG A 44 30.88 -0.56 3.50
N GLU A 45 31.13 -1.44 4.48
CA GLU A 45 32.00 -1.25 5.64
C GLU A 45 33.36 -0.60 5.32
N SER A 46 33.78 0.32 6.19
CA SER A 46 35.16 0.82 6.27
C SER A 46 35.54 1.08 7.72
N THR A 47 36.64 0.45 8.11
CA THR A 47 37.22 0.30 9.44
C THR A 47 37.82 1.59 10.03
N TYR A 48 37.77 1.67 11.36
CA TYR A 48 38.35 2.70 12.22
C TYR A 48 39.88 2.80 12.09
N SER A 49 40.40 4.02 11.97
CA SER A 49 41.75 4.37 12.42
C SER A 49 41.78 5.84 12.84
N THR A 50 42.16 6.06 14.09
CA THR A 50 42.51 7.36 14.68
C THR A 50 43.98 7.61 14.42
N ASP A 51 44.33 8.78 13.90
CA ASP A 51 45.67 9.33 14.05
C ASP A 51 45.60 10.86 14.15
N ASP A 52 46.41 11.37 15.06
CA ASP A 52 46.40 12.71 15.67
C ASP A 52 47.50 13.57 15.02
N SER A 53 47.22 14.84 14.72
CA SER A 53 48.23 15.84 14.38
C SER A 53 47.64 17.26 14.44
N GLU A 54 48.03 17.98 15.48
CA GLU A 54 47.89 19.43 15.65
C GLU A 54 48.76 20.20 14.63
N VAL A 55 48.23 21.27 14.02
CA VAL A 55 48.87 22.61 13.96
C VAL A 55 47.87 23.67 13.47
N GLU A 56 47.94 24.82 14.13
CA GLU A 56 47.10 26.01 14.03
C GLU A 56 47.29 26.82 12.73
N SER A 57 46.25 27.56 12.31
CA SER A 57 46.32 29.03 12.19
C SER A 57 44.98 29.66 11.74
N GLU A 58 44.50 30.60 12.57
CA GLU A 58 43.96 31.94 12.24
C GLU A 58 42.83 32.04 11.18
N THR A 59 41.63 32.58 11.41
CA THR A 59 41.12 33.55 12.39
C THR A 59 39.61 33.30 12.52
N GLU A 60 39.15 32.63 13.57
CA GLU A 60 37.72 32.55 13.85
C GLU A 60 37.28 33.84 14.51
N GLN A 61 36.69 34.74 13.71
CA GLN A 61 35.81 35.77 14.26
C GLN A 61 34.65 35.03 14.92
N GLN A 62 34.75 34.90 16.23
CA GLN A 62 33.77 34.23 17.08
C GLN A 62 32.42 34.95 16.91
N LEU A 63 31.55 34.37 16.08
CA LEU A 63 30.18 34.85 15.95
C LEU A 63 29.53 34.75 17.33
N PRO A 64 28.95 35.83 17.86
CA PRO A 64 28.47 35.87 19.23
C PRO A 64 27.39 34.81 19.46
N GLY A 65 27.72 33.76 20.22
CA GLY A 65 26.86 32.93 21.09
C GLY A 65 25.50 32.38 20.63
N LYS A 66 25.00 32.65 19.42
CA LYS A 66 23.63 32.34 19.00
C LYS A 66 23.52 31.47 17.75
N VAL A 67 24.64 31.26 17.07
CA VAL A 67 24.67 30.78 15.70
C VAL A 67 25.87 29.87 15.46
N ILE A 68 25.61 28.63 15.05
CA ILE A 68 26.60 27.58 14.75
C ILE A 68 26.60 27.36 13.24
N LYS A 69 27.77 27.45 12.60
CA LYS A 69 27.89 27.22 11.15
C LYS A 69 28.38 25.80 10.88
N GLY A 70 27.62 25.03 10.10
CA GLY A 70 27.99 23.71 9.63
C GLY A 70 29.04 23.75 8.52
N LYS A 71 29.72 22.63 8.28
CA LYS A 71 30.78 22.50 7.24
C LYS A 71 30.25 22.81 5.82
N ASN A 72 28.97 22.58 5.56
CA ASN A 72 28.28 22.94 4.32
C ASN A 72 27.86 24.43 4.24
N GLY A 73 28.29 25.26 5.19
CA GLY A 73 27.93 26.67 5.29
C GLY A 73 26.54 26.92 5.88
N HIS A 74 25.78 25.89 6.22
CA HIS A 74 24.45 26.03 6.82
C HIS A 74 24.54 26.61 8.22
N ILE A 75 23.61 27.49 8.57
CA ILE A 75 23.66 28.27 9.80
C ILE A 75 22.56 27.78 10.75
N TRP A 76 22.96 27.09 11.81
CA TRP A 76 22.10 26.64 12.90
C TRP A 76 22.01 27.72 13.96
N SER A 77 20.84 27.89 14.60
CA SER A 77 20.73 28.74 15.79
C SER A 77 20.43 27.87 17.01
N THR A 78 21.05 28.22 18.13
CA THR A 78 20.78 27.60 19.44
C THR A 78 19.55 28.21 20.13
N GLU A 79 19.00 29.30 19.58
CA GLU A 79 17.79 29.92 20.09
C GLU A 79 16.55 29.31 19.46
N LEU A 80 15.55 29.05 20.30
CA LEU A 80 14.23 28.67 19.80
C LEU A 80 13.68 29.81 18.92
N PRO A 81 13.24 29.52 17.69
CA PRO A 81 12.67 30.55 16.83
C PRO A 81 11.46 31.19 17.52
N CYS A 82 11.34 32.50 17.41
CA CYS A 82 10.18 33.22 17.92
C CYS A 82 8.91 32.62 17.27
N ARG A 83 7.88 32.33 18.09
CA ARG A 83 6.63 31.70 17.64
C ARG A 83 5.90 32.64 16.68
N THR A 84 6.21 32.52 15.40
CA THR A 84 5.56 33.22 14.30
C THR A 84 4.53 32.31 13.64
N ARG A 85 3.62 32.90 12.87
CA ARG A 85 2.64 32.13 12.09
C ARG A 85 3.39 31.21 11.12
N THR A 86 3.06 29.91 11.15
CA THR A 86 3.57 28.94 10.17
C THR A 86 3.35 29.47 8.75
N PRO A 87 4.38 29.56 7.90
CA PRO A 87 4.22 29.97 6.51
C PRO A 87 3.19 29.10 5.80
N LYS A 88 2.37 29.67 4.90
CA LYS A 88 1.31 28.93 4.19
C LYS A 88 1.83 27.64 3.52
N ARG A 89 3.03 27.70 2.92
CA ARG A 89 3.73 26.57 2.30
C ARG A 89 4.10 25.41 3.25
N ASN A 90 4.11 25.65 4.56
CA ASN A 90 4.42 24.67 5.59
C ASN A 90 3.15 24.18 6.32
N ILE A 91 1.98 24.67 5.95
CA ILE A 91 0.70 24.18 6.47
C ILE A 91 0.37 22.93 5.66
N VAL A 92 0.51 21.76 6.28
CA VAL A 92 0.00 20.51 5.72
C VAL A 92 -1.52 20.55 5.88
N SER A 93 -2.24 20.79 4.78
CA SER A 93 -3.70 20.90 4.77
C SER A 93 -4.40 19.56 4.49
N CYS A 94 -3.71 18.61 3.87
CA CYS A 94 -4.24 17.27 3.59
C CYS A 94 -3.64 16.26 4.56
N ILE A 95 -4.43 15.85 5.55
CA ILE A 95 -4.08 14.72 6.41
C ILE A 95 -4.21 13.44 5.54
N PRO A 96 -3.15 12.63 5.40
CA PRO A 96 -3.25 11.38 4.65
C PRO A 96 -4.28 10.45 5.30
N GLY A 97 -5.23 9.94 4.52
CA GLY A 97 -6.24 9.03 5.03
C GLY A 97 -7.22 8.57 3.96
N PRO A 98 -8.09 7.60 4.31
CA PRO A 98 -9.15 7.13 3.44
C PRO A 98 -10.08 8.29 3.03
N LYS A 99 -10.54 8.28 1.77
CA LYS A 99 -11.44 9.31 1.22
C LYS A 99 -12.81 8.71 0.88
N GLY A 100 -13.83 9.56 0.87
CA GLY A 100 -15.19 9.20 0.46
C GLY A 100 -15.74 7.98 1.21
N ALA A 101 -16.27 7.01 0.46
CA ALA A 101 -16.86 5.78 1.02
C ALA A 101 -15.89 4.97 1.90
N ALA A 102 -14.58 5.11 1.70
CA ALA A 102 -13.57 4.41 2.48
C ALA A 102 -13.40 4.95 3.92
N LYS A 103 -13.93 6.16 4.23
CA LYS A 103 -13.84 6.75 5.58
C LYS A 103 -14.65 5.97 6.63
N ASN A 104 -15.78 5.41 6.21
CA ASN A 104 -16.77 4.81 7.12
C ASN A 104 -16.70 3.28 7.19
N ILE A 105 -15.66 2.68 6.59
CA ILE A 105 -15.50 1.23 6.55
C ILE A 105 -14.87 0.74 7.85
N SER A 106 -15.47 -0.29 8.42
CA SER A 106 -14.98 -0.91 9.67
C SER A 106 -14.48 -2.34 9.50
N THR A 107 -14.78 -2.98 8.37
CA THR A 107 -14.39 -4.38 8.11
C THR A 107 -13.45 -4.51 6.91
N GLU A 108 -12.55 -5.50 6.97
CA GLU A 108 -11.59 -5.78 5.91
C GLU A 108 -12.29 -6.20 4.61
N LEU A 109 -13.42 -6.91 4.72
CA LEU A 109 -14.20 -7.34 3.56
C LEU A 109 -14.87 -6.17 2.84
N GLU A 110 -15.40 -5.19 3.57
CA GLU A 110 -15.95 -3.97 2.98
C GLU A 110 -14.86 -3.15 2.29
N ALA A 111 -13.67 -3.06 2.91
CA ALA A 111 -12.52 -2.41 2.29
C ALA A 111 -12.11 -3.13 1.00
N TRP A 112 -12.08 -4.47 1.02
CA TRP A 112 -11.78 -5.29 -0.15
C TRP A 112 -12.76 -5.07 -1.30
N LYS A 113 -14.06 -4.97 -0.99
CA LYS A 113 -15.13 -4.71 -1.98
C LYS A 113 -15.03 -3.35 -2.67
N LEU A 114 -14.31 -2.37 -2.10
CA LEU A 114 -14.03 -1.11 -2.80
C LEU A 114 -13.08 -1.31 -3.98
N PHE A 115 -12.13 -2.24 -3.87
CA PHE A 115 -11.20 -2.57 -4.94
C PHE A 115 -11.81 -3.57 -5.93
N PHE A 116 -12.51 -4.57 -5.39
CA PHE A 116 -13.18 -5.61 -6.17
C PHE A 116 -14.69 -5.48 -6.00
N SER A 117 -15.27 -4.53 -6.72
CA SER A 117 -16.73 -4.33 -6.73
C SER A 117 -17.45 -5.54 -7.35
N ALA A 118 -18.73 -5.73 -7.00
CA ALA A 118 -19.55 -6.80 -7.57
C ALA A 118 -19.52 -6.82 -9.10
N ASN A 119 -19.61 -5.64 -9.74
CA ASN A 119 -19.53 -5.51 -11.19
C ASN A 119 -18.20 -6.05 -11.77
N VAL A 120 -17.08 -5.81 -11.10
CA VAL A 120 -15.78 -6.34 -11.54
C VAL A 120 -15.76 -7.86 -11.47
N ILE A 121 -16.30 -8.44 -10.39
CA ILE A 121 -16.41 -9.90 -10.25
C ILE A 121 -17.33 -10.49 -11.31
N ASP A 122 -18.47 -9.85 -11.59
CA ASP A 122 -19.41 -10.30 -12.62
C ASP A 122 -18.76 -10.29 -14.01
N ILE A 123 -17.98 -9.25 -14.33
CA ILE A 123 -17.20 -9.18 -15.58
C ILE A 123 -16.22 -10.35 -15.68
N ILE A 124 -15.52 -10.68 -14.59
CA ILE A 124 -14.60 -11.84 -14.56
C ILE A 124 -15.37 -13.13 -14.82
N VAL A 125 -16.48 -13.37 -14.11
CA VAL A 125 -17.32 -14.57 -14.28
C VAL A 125 -17.78 -14.71 -15.73
N VAL A 126 -18.31 -13.65 -16.33
CA VAL A 126 -18.80 -13.66 -17.72
C VAL A 126 -17.69 -14.02 -18.70
N HIS A 127 -16.55 -13.36 -18.63
CA HIS A 127 -15.46 -13.61 -19.56
C HIS A 127 -14.78 -14.96 -19.35
N THR A 128 -14.65 -15.41 -18.10
CA THR A 128 -14.15 -16.75 -17.79
C THR A 128 -15.09 -17.82 -18.35
N ASN A 129 -16.41 -17.66 -18.21
CA ASN A 129 -17.38 -18.60 -18.79
C ASN A 129 -17.32 -18.64 -20.33
N MET A 130 -17.14 -17.50 -20.98
CA MET A 130 -16.91 -17.46 -22.43
C MET A 130 -15.67 -18.25 -22.83
N GLU A 131 -14.57 -18.16 -22.07
CA GLU A 131 -13.35 -18.90 -22.34
C GLU A 131 -13.49 -20.40 -22.04
N ILE A 132 -14.20 -20.77 -20.96
CA ILE A 132 -14.53 -22.16 -20.65
C ILE A 132 -15.28 -22.79 -21.83
N GLU A 133 -16.29 -22.09 -22.38
CA GLU A 133 -17.05 -22.55 -23.53
C GLU A 133 -16.17 -22.71 -24.78
N ARG A 134 -15.26 -21.75 -25.02
CA ARG A 134 -14.27 -21.83 -26.11
C ARG A 134 -13.38 -23.07 -25.99
N GLN A 135 -12.94 -23.40 -24.78
CA GLN A 135 -12.05 -24.53 -24.53
C GLN A 135 -12.79 -25.87 -24.39
N ARG A 136 -14.12 -25.87 -24.20
CA ARG A 136 -14.93 -27.07 -23.94
C ARG A 136 -14.69 -28.19 -24.96
N GLY A 137 -14.55 -27.83 -26.24
CA GLY A 137 -14.32 -28.78 -27.33
C GLY A 137 -12.99 -29.55 -27.26
N LYS A 138 -12.04 -29.13 -26.40
CA LYS A 138 -10.75 -29.83 -26.19
C LYS A 138 -10.87 -31.01 -25.22
N TYR A 139 -11.98 -31.13 -24.51
CA TYR A 139 -12.17 -32.11 -23.44
C TYR A 139 -13.26 -33.11 -23.80
N VAL A 140 -13.20 -34.28 -23.16
CA VAL A 140 -14.22 -35.32 -23.33
C VAL A 140 -15.56 -34.84 -22.75
N ALA A 141 -16.66 -35.21 -23.40
CA ALA A 141 -18.00 -34.95 -22.88
C ALA A 141 -18.15 -35.49 -21.44
N ASN A 142 -18.72 -34.69 -20.54
CA ASN A 142 -18.94 -34.95 -19.10
C ASN A 142 -17.74 -34.78 -18.15
N CYS A 143 -16.70 -34.03 -18.54
CA CYS A 143 -15.69 -33.58 -17.59
C CYS A 143 -16.26 -32.49 -16.64
N GLY A 144 -16.62 -32.86 -15.41
CA GLY A 144 -17.22 -31.93 -14.42
C GLY A 144 -16.35 -30.72 -14.03
N PHE A 145 -15.04 -30.75 -14.30
CA PHE A 145 -14.16 -29.59 -14.08
C PHE A 145 -14.24 -28.53 -15.20
N VAL A 146 -15.02 -28.76 -16.27
CA VAL A 146 -15.23 -27.85 -17.42
C VAL A 146 -16.61 -27.19 -17.35
N ASN A 147 -17.23 -27.21 -16.18
CA ASN A 147 -18.50 -26.52 -15.95
C ASN A 147 -18.27 -25.01 -15.89
N GLU A 148 -19.33 -24.24 -16.15
CA GLU A 148 -19.33 -22.80 -15.93
C GLU A 148 -19.01 -22.48 -14.46
N THR A 149 -18.45 -21.30 -14.23
CA THR A 149 -18.11 -20.74 -12.93
C THR A 149 -19.14 -19.71 -12.50
N ASP A 150 -19.22 -19.47 -11.19
CA ASP A 150 -20.08 -18.47 -10.59
C ASP A 150 -19.28 -17.48 -9.73
N VAL A 151 -19.98 -16.50 -9.17
CA VAL A 151 -19.38 -15.47 -8.32
C VAL A 151 -18.72 -16.09 -7.08
N GLU A 152 -19.32 -17.12 -6.48
CA GLU A 152 -18.79 -17.76 -5.27
C GLU A 152 -17.50 -18.51 -5.56
N GLU A 153 -17.44 -19.23 -6.68
CA GLU A 153 -16.26 -19.97 -7.12
C GLU A 153 -15.11 -19.04 -7.52
N ILE A 154 -15.38 -17.91 -8.19
CA ILE A 154 -14.36 -16.90 -8.48
C ILE A 154 -13.84 -16.25 -7.19
N LEU A 155 -14.71 -15.94 -6.23
CA LEU A 155 -14.28 -15.44 -4.92
C LEU A 155 -13.46 -16.48 -4.16
N ALA A 156 -13.83 -17.76 -4.24
CA ALA A 156 -13.08 -18.87 -3.66
C ALA A 156 -11.69 -19.02 -4.31
N LEU A 157 -11.61 -18.87 -5.64
CA LEU A 157 -10.35 -18.87 -6.39
C LEU A 157 -9.44 -17.72 -5.94
N ILE A 158 -9.96 -16.49 -5.85
CA ILE A 158 -9.22 -15.32 -5.35
C ILE A 158 -8.77 -15.55 -3.90
N GLY A 159 -9.64 -16.12 -3.07
CA GLY A 159 -9.31 -16.50 -1.70
C GLY A 159 -8.12 -17.47 -1.64
N LEU A 160 -8.09 -18.48 -2.50
CA LEU A 160 -6.94 -19.38 -2.61
C LEU A 160 -5.66 -18.67 -3.04
N LEU A 161 -5.74 -17.71 -3.96
CA LEU A 161 -4.58 -16.89 -4.37
C LEU A 161 -4.06 -16.00 -3.22
N TYR A 162 -4.94 -15.48 -2.37
CA TYR A 162 -4.50 -14.81 -1.14
C TYR A 162 -3.85 -15.78 -0.16
N MET A 163 -4.43 -16.97 0.01
CA MET A 163 -3.85 -17.99 0.89
C MET A 163 -2.46 -18.43 0.43
N THR A 164 -2.22 -18.60 -0.87
CA THR A 164 -0.88 -18.92 -1.39
C THR A 164 0.12 -17.81 -1.08
N GLY A 165 -0.28 -16.54 -1.22
CA GLY A 165 0.54 -15.38 -0.86
C GLY A 165 0.84 -15.30 0.65
N CYS A 166 -0.20 -15.40 1.49
CA CYS A 166 -0.06 -15.35 2.95
C CYS A 166 0.84 -16.45 3.49
N ARG A 167 0.80 -17.64 2.87
CA ARG A 167 1.60 -18.79 3.25
C ARG A 167 2.98 -18.81 2.61
N LYS A 168 3.26 -17.89 1.66
CA LYS A 168 4.47 -17.86 0.83
C LYS A 168 4.67 -19.13 0.01
N ASP A 169 3.56 -19.78 -0.34
CA ASP A 169 3.54 -21.02 -1.12
C ASP A 169 3.68 -20.73 -2.63
N ASN A 170 3.76 -19.47 -3.06
CA ASN A 170 3.74 -19.04 -4.47
C ASN A 170 4.85 -19.65 -5.37
N HIS A 171 5.90 -20.20 -4.78
CA HIS A 171 7.00 -20.87 -5.48
C HIS A 171 6.78 -22.39 -5.61
N LEU A 172 5.83 -22.94 -4.87
CA LEU A 172 5.49 -24.36 -4.89
C LEU A 172 4.66 -24.69 -6.11
N THR A 173 4.76 -25.95 -6.54
CA THR A 173 3.88 -26.47 -7.58
C THR A 173 2.48 -26.71 -7.03
N THR A 174 1.46 -26.68 -7.90
CA THR A 174 0.09 -27.01 -7.49
C THR A 174 -0.02 -28.42 -6.91
N ALA A 175 0.80 -29.36 -7.40
CA ALA A 175 0.84 -30.72 -6.89
C ALA A 175 1.33 -30.77 -5.42
N GLU A 176 2.30 -29.94 -5.04
CA GLU A 176 2.78 -29.83 -3.66
C GLU A 176 1.74 -29.14 -2.77
N MET A 177 1.14 -28.05 -3.25
CA MET A 177 0.08 -27.32 -2.55
C MET A 177 -1.13 -28.23 -2.25
N TRP A 178 -1.60 -29.00 -3.23
CA TRP A 178 -2.74 -29.92 -3.08
C TRP A 178 -2.35 -31.31 -2.55
N SER A 179 -1.06 -31.60 -2.32
CA SER A 179 -0.59 -32.89 -1.80
C SER A 179 -1.19 -33.23 -0.43
N LYS A 180 -1.37 -34.50 -0.08
CA LYS A 180 -1.91 -34.92 1.23
C LYS A 180 -1.24 -34.26 2.45
N HIS A 181 0.04 -33.90 2.32
CA HIS A 181 0.82 -33.24 3.37
C HIS A 181 0.78 -31.71 3.28
N GLY A 182 0.33 -31.17 2.16
CA GLY A 182 0.08 -29.75 1.96
C GLY A 182 -1.16 -29.25 2.71
N PRO A 183 -1.29 -27.91 2.83
CA PRO A 183 -2.35 -27.28 3.60
C PRO A 183 -3.75 -27.70 3.15
N GLU A 184 -4.59 -28.07 4.10
CA GLU A 184 -5.92 -28.62 3.80
C GLU A 184 -6.83 -27.60 3.11
N VAL A 185 -6.63 -26.30 3.37
CA VAL A 185 -7.42 -25.21 2.78
C VAL A 185 -7.53 -25.33 1.26
N TYR A 186 -6.46 -25.72 0.57
CA TYR A 186 -6.46 -25.86 -0.89
C TYR A 186 -7.44 -26.94 -1.35
N ARG A 187 -7.39 -28.13 -0.74
CA ARG A 187 -8.28 -29.26 -1.06
C ARG A 187 -9.71 -29.06 -0.58
N CYS A 188 -9.90 -28.33 0.52
CA CYS A 188 -11.22 -28.04 1.07
C CYS A 188 -12.02 -27.06 0.22
N VAL A 189 -11.34 -26.13 -0.47
CA VAL A 189 -12.01 -25.09 -1.27
C VAL A 189 -12.34 -25.58 -2.68
N MET A 190 -11.37 -26.16 -3.41
CA MET A 190 -11.62 -26.75 -4.73
C MET A 190 -10.57 -27.80 -5.10
N SER A 191 -10.86 -28.61 -6.13
CA SER A 191 -9.90 -29.61 -6.62
C SER A 191 -8.72 -28.97 -7.35
N GLU A 192 -7.54 -29.61 -7.32
CA GLU A 192 -6.36 -29.12 -8.05
C GLU A 192 -6.65 -28.98 -9.55
N THR A 193 -7.37 -29.95 -10.12
CA THR A 193 -7.75 -29.93 -11.54
C THR A 193 -8.62 -28.73 -11.88
N ARG A 194 -9.61 -28.40 -11.03
CA ARG A 194 -10.48 -27.23 -11.23
C ARG A 194 -9.70 -25.94 -11.07
N PHE A 195 -8.86 -25.83 -10.04
CA PHE A 195 -8.00 -24.65 -9.83
C PHE A 195 -7.13 -24.38 -11.07
N ARG A 196 -6.40 -25.38 -11.55
CA ARG A 196 -5.54 -25.25 -12.73
C ARG A 196 -6.33 -24.88 -13.99
N PHE A 197 -7.51 -25.46 -14.16
CA PHE A 197 -8.38 -25.16 -15.28
C PHE A 197 -8.84 -23.70 -15.25
N LEU A 198 -9.34 -23.22 -14.11
CA LEU A 198 -9.81 -21.84 -13.95
C LEU A 198 -8.70 -20.80 -14.14
N ILE A 199 -7.49 -21.06 -13.64
CA ILE A 199 -6.33 -20.19 -13.88
C ILE A 199 -6.02 -20.14 -15.38
N SER A 200 -6.01 -21.29 -16.06
CA SER A 200 -5.75 -21.35 -17.50
C SER A 200 -6.83 -20.68 -18.36
N SER A 201 -8.10 -20.67 -17.92
CA SER A 201 -9.18 -19.96 -18.60
C SER A 201 -9.21 -18.46 -18.28
N SER A 202 -8.52 -18.03 -17.23
CA SER A 202 -8.42 -16.62 -16.85
C SER A 202 -7.24 -15.92 -17.52
N ASP A 203 -6.28 -16.68 -18.06
CA ASP A 203 -5.16 -16.16 -18.85
C ASP A 203 -5.62 -15.69 -20.25
N LEU A 204 -6.01 -14.42 -20.31
CA LEU A 204 -6.36 -13.68 -21.53
C LEU A 204 -5.19 -13.53 -22.54
N THR A 205 -4.00 -14.02 -22.21
CA THR A 205 -2.77 -13.86 -22.99
C THR A 205 -2.50 -14.98 -24.00
N THR A 206 -3.31 -16.04 -24.01
CA THR A 206 -3.16 -17.11 -25.01
C THR A 206 -3.81 -16.71 -26.34
N LYS A 207 -3.06 -15.90 -27.10
CA LYS A 207 -3.26 -15.75 -28.55
C LYS A 207 -3.03 -17.10 -29.25
N PRO A 208 -3.76 -17.35 -30.36
CA PRO A 208 -3.78 -18.63 -31.08
C PRO A 208 -2.42 -19.04 -31.65
#